data_AF-A0A946VTI7-F1
#
_entry.id   AF-A0A946VTI7-F1
#
_cell.length_a   1.000
_cell.length_b   1.000
_cell.length_c   1.000
_cell.angle_alpha   90.00
_cell.angle_beta   90.00
_cell.angle_gamma   90.00
#
_symmetry.space_group_name_H-M   'P 1'
#
loop_
_entity.id
_entity.type
_entity.pdbx_description
1 polymer ?
#
loop_
_entity_poly.entity_id
_entity_poly.type
_entity_poly.pdbx_seq_one_letter_code
_entity_poly.pdbx_strand_id
1 'polypeptide(L)'
;MFAAAASAGKKYNAVQDLDYGVALYDYFQQDYFNALSELLIAEKTGSIKHHTDFAKVLRGGIHLSYGMEEEARNIFYQIIEQGKAQSHLDNSGLSNGVVNTVASNIAQSSNAEGGLLGASKKASNENIARAWFYLGKLLYKKGEFLPAAENLEKVSKSLSRDLHPEFAFLIDAVGRH
;
A
#
# COMPACT_ATOMS: atom_id res chain seq x y z
N MET A 1 27.32 -6.20 -37.09
CA MET A 1 25.88 -6.43 -37.28
C MET A 1 25.48 -7.57 -36.38
N PHE A 2 24.73 -7.32 -35.29
CA PHE A 2 24.17 -8.38 -34.45
C PHE A 2 22.65 -8.34 -34.55
N ALA A 3 22.10 -9.49 -34.93
CA ALA A 3 20.71 -9.70 -35.31
C ALA A 3 19.77 -9.62 -34.10
N ALA A 4 18.65 -8.95 -34.31
CA ALA A 4 17.50 -8.95 -33.41
C ALA A 4 16.85 -10.33 -33.38
N ALA A 5 16.76 -10.92 -32.18
CA ALA A 5 15.88 -12.05 -31.92
C ALA A 5 14.65 -11.55 -31.16
N ALA A 6 13.56 -11.35 -31.90
CA ALA A 6 12.24 -11.15 -31.35
C ALA A 6 11.73 -12.49 -30.78
N SER A 7 11.43 -12.54 -29.47
CA SER A 7 10.68 -13.65 -28.88
C SER A 7 9.21 -13.24 -28.72
N ALA A 8 8.36 -13.80 -29.57
CA ALA A 8 6.92 -13.71 -29.45
C ALA A 8 6.39 -14.62 -28.32
N GLY A 9 5.45 -14.10 -27.52
CA GLY A 9 4.34 -14.92 -27.05
C GLY A 9 4.36 -15.47 -25.62
N LYS A 10 4.42 -14.59 -24.61
CA LYS A 10 3.64 -14.81 -23.37
C LYS A 10 3.06 -13.46 -22.97
N LYS A 11 1.74 -13.31 -23.01
CA LYS A 11 1.07 -12.15 -22.42
C LYS A 11 1.19 -12.27 -20.89
N TYR A 12 2.37 -11.96 -20.37
CA TYR A 12 2.48 -11.53 -18.98
C TYR A 12 1.55 -10.32 -18.87
N ASN A 13 0.62 -10.33 -17.91
CA ASN A 13 -0.15 -9.13 -17.59
C ASN A 13 0.84 -7.99 -17.56
N ALA A 14 0.70 -7.08 -18.53
CA ALA A 14 1.69 -6.05 -18.83
C ALA A 14 2.14 -5.44 -17.51
N VAL A 15 3.45 -5.26 -17.35
CA VAL A 15 4.04 -4.52 -16.23
C VAL A 15 3.26 -3.21 -16.13
N GLN A 16 2.25 -3.17 -15.26
CA GLN A 16 1.13 -2.23 -15.40
C GLN A 16 1.60 -0.78 -15.19
N ASP A 17 2.73 -0.64 -14.49
CA ASP A 17 3.58 0.54 -14.46
C ASP A 17 5.05 0.04 -14.53
N LEU A 18 5.74 0.18 -15.67
CA LEU A 18 7.12 -0.29 -15.87
C LEU A 18 8.08 0.32 -14.84
N ASP A 19 7.94 1.63 -14.63
CA ASP A 19 8.81 2.41 -13.75
C ASP A 19 8.73 1.94 -12.29
N TYR A 20 7.56 1.48 -11.84
CA TYR A 20 7.41 0.87 -10.51
C TYR A 20 8.16 -0.45 -10.39
N GLY A 21 8.13 -1.28 -11.44
CA GLY A 21 8.86 -2.54 -11.48
C GLY A 21 10.38 -2.36 -11.43
N VAL A 22 10.90 -1.34 -12.11
CA VAL A 22 12.33 -0.96 -12.07
C VAL A 22 12.72 -0.54 -10.66
N ALA A 23 11.97 0.38 -10.05
CA ALA A 23 12.24 0.81 -8.69
C ALA A 23 12.19 -0.34 -7.67
N LEU A 24 11.27 -1.29 -7.85
CA LEU A 24 11.16 -2.45 -6.97
C LEU A 24 12.37 -3.38 -7.11
N TYR A 25 12.87 -3.56 -8.33
CA TYR A 25 14.09 -4.33 -8.57
C TYR A 25 15.29 -3.69 -7.84
N ASP A 26 15.50 -2.39 -8.02
CA ASP A 26 16.59 -1.66 -7.37
C ASP A 26 16.49 -1.72 -5.84
N TYR A 27 15.26 -1.63 -5.30
CA TYR A 27 15.01 -1.77 -3.87
C TYR A 27 15.45 -3.13 -3.33
N PHE A 28 15.11 -4.23 -4.02
CA PHE A 28 15.53 -5.56 -3.57
C PHE A 28 17.02 -5.82 -3.75
N GLN A 29 17.67 -5.10 -4.67
CA GLN A 29 19.13 -5.07 -4.81
C GLN A 29 19.82 -4.20 -3.75
N GLN A 30 19.06 -3.66 -2.78
CA GLN A 30 19.53 -2.74 -1.74
C GLN A 30 20.03 -1.39 -2.28
N ASP A 31 19.71 -1.07 -3.54
CA ASP A 31 20.03 0.19 -4.17
C ASP A 31 18.90 1.21 -3.93
N TYR A 32 18.76 1.61 -2.66
CA TYR A 32 17.65 2.43 -2.22
C TYR A 32 17.67 3.84 -2.81
N PHE A 33 18.84 4.37 -3.16
CA PHE A 33 18.94 5.69 -3.78
C PHE A 33 18.39 5.69 -5.20
N ASN A 34 18.78 4.69 -6.01
CA ASN A 34 18.26 4.56 -7.36
C ASN A 34 16.76 4.25 -7.36
N ALA A 35 16.32 3.31 -6.51
CA ALA A 35 14.89 3.02 -6.32
C ALA A 35 14.09 4.28 -5.96
N LEU A 36 14.60 5.10 -5.03
CA LEU A 36 13.93 6.34 -4.62
C LEU A 36 13.86 7.36 -5.75
N SER A 37 14.96 7.54 -6.48
CA SER A 37 15.05 8.49 -7.59
C SER A 37 14.09 8.11 -8.72
N GLU A 38 14.03 6.82 -9.08
CA GLU A 38 13.08 6.29 -10.08
C GLU A 38 11.63 6.51 -9.64
N LEU A 39 11.28 6.23 -8.38
CA LEU A 39 9.94 6.51 -7.85
C LEU A 39 9.56 7.98 -7.94
N LEU A 40 10.47 8.89 -7.56
CA LEU A 40 10.20 10.32 -7.60
C LEU A 40 10.03 10.86 -9.02
N ILE A 41 10.82 10.36 -9.97
CA ILE A 41 10.70 10.70 -11.39
C ILE A 41 9.34 10.22 -11.90
N ALA A 42 9.02 8.94 -11.68
CA ALA A 42 7.80 8.32 -12.16
C ALA A 42 6.52 8.95 -11.57
N GLU A 43 6.58 9.43 -10.32
CA GLU A 43 5.50 10.24 -9.74
C GLU A 43 5.38 11.61 -10.39
N LYS A 44 6.50 12.31 -10.58
CA LYS A 44 6.52 13.64 -11.20
C LYS A 44 6.02 13.62 -12.65
N THR A 45 6.29 12.55 -13.38
CA THR A 45 5.83 12.34 -14.76
C THR A 45 4.42 11.77 -14.84
N GLY A 46 3.85 11.32 -13.72
CA GLY A 46 2.55 10.64 -13.67
C GLY A 46 2.57 9.28 -14.39
N SER A 47 3.74 8.64 -14.46
CA SER A 47 3.92 7.34 -15.11
C SER A 47 3.39 6.18 -14.29
N ILE A 48 3.31 6.31 -12.95
CA ILE A 48 2.68 5.33 -12.07
C ILE A 48 1.19 5.67 -11.99
N LYS A 49 0.32 4.88 -12.63
CA LYS A 49 -1.13 5.13 -12.67
C LYS A 49 -1.94 4.12 -11.86
N HIS A 50 -1.45 2.89 -11.74
CA HIS A 50 -2.18 1.81 -11.07
C HIS A 50 -1.56 1.44 -9.72
N HIS A 51 -0.25 1.68 -9.54
CA HIS A 51 0.51 1.32 -8.32
C HIS A 51 0.96 2.52 -7.48
N THR A 52 0.31 3.69 -7.61
CA THR A 52 0.70 4.91 -6.88
C THR A 52 0.75 4.69 -5.38
N ASP A 53 -0.15 3.87 -4.86
CA ASP A 53 -0.30 3.69 -3.43
C ASP A 53 0.77 2.73 -2.86
N PHE A 54 1.16 1.71 -3.61
CA PHE A 54 2.30 0.85 -3.25
C PHE A 54 3.64 1.58 -3.38
N ALA A 55 3.78 2.41 -4.42
CA ALA A 55 4.95 3.28 -4.62
C ALA A 55 5.17 4.23 -3.43
N LYS A 56 4.10 4.79 -2.86
CA LYS A 56 4.19 5.62 -1.64
C LYS A 56 4.65 4.83 -0.42
N VAL A 57 4.09 3.64 -0.19
CA VAL A 57 4.54 2.78 0.94
C VAL A 57 6.02 2.43 0.80
N LEU A 58 6.45 2.03 -0.41
CA LEU A 58 7.84 1.73 -0.71
C LEU A 58 8.74 2.94 -0.44
N ARG A 59 8.35 4.11 -0.94
CA ARG A 59 9.07 5.36 -0.70
C ARG A 59 9.19 5.67 0.79
N GLY A 60 8.11 5.52 1.57
CA GLY A 60 8.16 5.70 3.03
C GLY A 60 9.13 4.74 3.72
N GLY A 61 9.16 3.47 3.30
CA GLY A 61 10.12 2.46 3.79
C GLY A 61 11.58 2.81 3.46
N ILE A 62 11.83 3.31 2.25
CA ILE A 62 13.16 3.79 1.85
C ILE A 62 13.59 4.99 2.71
N HIS A 63 12.70 5.95 2.97
CA HIS A 63 13.00 7.10 3.83
C HIS A 63 13.37 6.66 5.26
N LEU A 64 12.61 5.72 5.83
CA LEU A 64 12.96 5.15 7.14
C LEU A 64 14.34 4.50 7.15
N SER A 65 14.70 3.81 6.07
CA SER A 65 16.00 3.13 5.96
C SER A 65 17.17 4.12 5.95
N TYR A 66 16.94 5.36 5.50
CA TYR A 66 17.91 6.45 5.54
C TYR A 66 17.84 7.33 6.81
N GLY A 67 16.96 7.00 7.77
CA GLY A 67 16.74 7.85 8.95
C GLY A 67 15.98 9.15 8.66
N MET A 68 15.36 9.26 7.48
CA MET A 68 14.49 10.38 7.10
C MET A 68 13.09 10.18 7.71
N GLU A 69 13.03 10.28 9.04
CA GLU A 69 11.84 9.93 9.82
C GLU A 69 10.66 10.87 9.57
N GLU A 70 10.92 12.16 9.34
CA GLU A 70 9.89 13.17 9.13
C GLU A 70 9.17 12.93 7.79
N GLU A 71 9.94 12.76 6.72
CA GLU A 71 9.44 12.47 5.38
C GLU A 71 8.67 11.15 5.35
N ALA A 72 9.22 10.10 5.96
CA ALA A 72 8.54 8.81 6.06
C ALA A 72 7.19 8.95 6.78
N ARG A 73 7.17 9.65 7.92
CA ARG A 73 5.96 9.88 8.70
C ARG A 73 4.91 10.63 7.88
N ASN A 74 5.32 11.69 7.18
CA ASN A 74 4.43 12.48 6.32
C ASN A 74 3.82 11.63 5.22
N ILE A 75 4.62 10.79 4.55
CA ILE A 75 4.15 9.85 3.53
C ILE A 75 3.13 8.86 4.11
N PHE A 76 3.40 8.28 5.27
CA PHE A 76 2.48 7.32 5.90
C PHE A 76 1.16 7.97 6.32
N TYR A 77 1.17 9.18 6.86
CA TYR A 77 -0.06 9.92 7.16
C TYR A 77 -0.87 10.22 5.90
N GLN A 78 -0.22 10.63 4.81
CA GLN A 78 -0.90 10.83 3.53
C GLN A 78 -1.60 9.56 3.03
N ILE A 79 -0.96 8.39 3.16
CA ILE A 79 -1.57 7.10 2.78
C ILE A 79 -2.82 6.83 3.63
N ILE A 80 -2.74 7.05 4.94
CA ILE A 80 -3.85 6.83 5.88
C ILE A 80 -5.02 7.78 5.58
N GLU A 81 -4.74 9.07 5.36
CA GLU A 81 -5.76 10.07 5.06
C GLU A 81 -6.44 9.83 3.71
N GLN A 82 -5.67 9.50 2.67
CA GLN A 82 -6.20 9.18 1.35
C GLN A 82 -7.09 7.93 1.39
N GLY A 83 -6.66 6.89 2.12
CA GLY A 83 -7.44 5.68 2.30
C GLY A 83 -8.77 5.91 3.04
N LYS A 84 -8.77 6.75 4.08
CA LYS A 84 -10.00 7.16 4.76
C LYS A 84 -10.94 7.93 3.83
N ALA A 85 -10.42 8.90 3.08
CA ALA A 85 -11.23 9.68 2.13
C ALA A 85 -11.88 8.80 1.05
N GLN A 86 -11.13 7.85 0.48
CA GLN A 86 -11.66 6.88 -0.48
C GLN A 86 -12.79 6.02 0.11
N SER A 87 -12.71 5.65 1.39
CA SER A 87 -13.76 4.89 2.07
C SER A 87 -15.05 5.70 2.29
N HIS A 88 -14.96 7.03 2.45
CA HIS A 88 -16.13 7.89 2.62
C HIS A 88 -16.88 8.13 1.30
N LEU A 89 -16.16 8.23 0.17
CA LEU A 89 -16.75 8.45 -1.15
C LEU A 89 -17.57 7.25 -1.66
N ASP A 90 -17.19 6.03 -1.26
CA ASP A 90 -17.90 4.77 -1.55
C ASP A 90 -19.26 4.71 -0.83
N ASN A 91 -19.38 5.33 0.35
CA ASN A 91 -20.60 5.33 1.16
C ASN A 91 -21.55 6.50 0.89
N SER A 92 -21.10 7.58 0.23
CA SER A 92 -21.92 8.74 -0.13
C SER A 92 -22.51 8.68 -1.55
N GLY A 93 -22.17 7.65 -2.33
CA GLY A 93 -22.52 7.53 -3.75
C GLY A 93 -23.85 6.83 -4.08
N LEU A 94 -24.62 6.34 -3.10
CA LEU A 94 -25.89 5.64 -3.34
C LEU A 94 -27.15 6.33 -2.78
N SER A 95 -27.12 7.65 -2.62
CA SER A 95 -28.33 8.43 -2.33
C SER A 95 -28.61 9.41 -3.46
N ASN A 96 -29.25 8.91 -4.53
CA ASN A 96 -30.12 9.68 -5.41
C ASN A 96 -30.97 8.73 -6.28
N GLY A 97 -32.12 8.33 -5.74
CA GLY A 97 -33.38 8.42 -6.47
C GLY A 97 -33.89 7.31 -7.40
N VAL A 98 -33.12 6.34 -7.93
CA VAL A 98 -33.70 5.32 -8.85
C VAL A 98 -33.01 3.94 -8.83
N VAL A 99 -32.94 3.23 -7.70
CA VAL A 99 -32.54 1.79 -7.73
C VAL A 99 -33.30 0.88 -6.75
N ASN A 100 -34.26 1.39 -5.98
CA ASN A 100 -34.89 0.61 -4.91
C ASN A 100 -36.06 -0.28 -5.37
N THR A 101 -35.89 -1.03 -6.45
CA THR A 101 -36.87 -2.07 -6.86
C THR A 101 -36.24 -3.42 -7.19
N VAL A 102 -34.91 -3.53 -7.24
CA VAL A 102 -34.23 -4.82 -7.51
C VAL A 102 -33.31 -5.27 -6.36
N ALA A 103 -32.87 -4.35 -5.49
CA ALA A 103 -31.90 -4.65 -4.43
C ALA A 103 -32.47 -5.40 -3.22
N SER A 104 -33.80 -5.43 -3.03
CA SER A 104 -34.42 -6.09 -1.87
C SER A 104 -34.43 -7.63 -1.94
N ASN A 105 -34.04 -8.23 -3.07
CA ASN A 105 -34.09 -9.69 -3.27
C ASN A 105 -32.71 -10.37 -3.38
N ILE A 106 -31.60 -9.64 -3.25
CA ILE A 106 -30.23 -10.19 -3.39
C ILE A 106 -29.46 -10.13 -2.06
N ALA A 107 -30.15 -10.37 -0.94
CA ALA A 107 -29.51 -10.49 0.37
C ALA A 107 -29.17 -11.95 0.75
N GLN A 108 -29.43 -12.92 -0.12
CA GLN A 108 -29.20 -14.34 0.16
C GLN A 108 -28.66 -15.08 -1.06
N SER A 109 -27.44 -14.79 -1.50
CA SER A 109 -26.61 -15.82 -2.13
C SER A 109 -25.15 -15.43 -2.12
N SER A 110 -24.38 -16.27 -1.44
CA SER A 110 -22.95 -16.42 -1.55
C SER A 110 -22.46 -16.41 -3.01
N ASN A 111 -21.29 -15.78 -3.20
CA ASN A 111 -20.26 -16.04 -4.22
C ASN A 111 -20.02 -14.91 -5.24
N ALA A 112 -18.78 -14.41 -5.21
CA ALA A 112 -18.02 -13.85 -6.33
C ALA A 112 -18.54 -12.55 -6.98
N GLU A 113 -18.37 -11.41 -6.29
CA GLU A 113 -18.27 -10.08 -6.94
C GLU A 113 -16.83 -9.54 -6.86
N GLY A 114 -15.87 -10.39 -7.24
CA GLY A 114 -14.45 -10.06 -7.35
C GLY A 114 -14.07 -9.81 -8.81
N GLY A 115 -13.71 -8.58 -9.15
CA GLY A 115 -13.21 -8.26 -10.49
C GLY A 115 -12.19 -7.13 -10.48
N LEU A 116 -12.61 -5.90 -10.17
CA LEU A 116 -11.74 -4.72 -10.23
C LEU A 116 -11.86 -3.80 -8.99
N LEU A 117 -13.08 -3.65 -8.45
CA LEU A 117 -13.34 -2.77 -7.31
C LEU A 117 -12.78 -3.32 -5.98
N GLY A 118 -12.90 -4.64 -5.77
CA GLY A 118 -12.38 -5.32 -4.58
C GLY A 118 -10.85 -5.41 -4.51
N ALA A 119 -10.16 -5.46 -5.66
CA ALA A 119 -8.70 -5.49 -5.71
C ALA A 119 -8.09 -4.14 -5.34
N SER A 120 -8.68 -3.04 -5.84
CA SER A 120 -8.29 -1.67 -5.48
C SER A 120 -8.53 -1.38 -4.00
N LYS A 121 -9.73 -1.74 -3.48
CA LYS A 121 -10.06 -1.57 -2.05
C LYS A 121 -9.17 -2.41 -1.13
N LYS A 122 -8.85 -3.65 -1.53
CA LYS A 122 -7.94 -4.53 -0.77
C LYS A 122 -6.51 -3.97 -0.74
N ALA A 123 -6.00 -3.48 -1.88
CA ALA A 123 -4.68 -2.87 -1.98
C ALA A 123 -4.58 -1.58 -1.13
N SER A 124 -5.61 -0.72 -1.19
CA SER A 124 -5.69 0.48 -0.35
C SER A 124 -5.71 0.13 1.14
N ASN A 125 -6.52 -0.85 1.56
CA ASN A 125 -6.55 -1.31 2.95
C ASN A 125 -5.21 -1.88 3.43
N GLU A 126 -4.55 -2.68 2.59
CA GLU A 126 -3.22 -3.23 2.88
C GLU A 126 -2.18 -2.12 3.04
N ASN A 127 -2.23 -1.09 2.21
CA ASN A 127 -1.31 0.05 2.30
C ASN A 127 -1.54 0.89 3.57
N ILE A 128 -2.79 1.08 3.99
CA ILE A 128 -3.12 1.70 5.28
C ILE A 128 -2.58 0.85 6.43
N ALA A 129 -2.74 -0.48 6.37
CA ALA A 129 -2.21 -1.38 7.39
C ALA A 129 -0.68 -1.30 7.48
N ARG A 130 0.01 -1.27 6.33
CA ARG A 130 1.47 -1.07 6.27
C ARG A 130 1.91 0.29 6.80
N ALA A 131 1.17 1.36 6.49
CA ALA A 131 1.46 2.69 6.99
C ALA A 131 1.38 2.75 8.53
N TRP A 132 0.31 2.21 9.12
CA TRP A 132 0.19 2.10 10.58
C TRP A 132 1.30 1.25 11.21
N PHE A 133 1.63 0.12 10.57
CA PHE A 133 2.71 -0.77 11.01
C PHE A 133 4.06 -0.04 11.06
N TYR A 134 4.43 0.65 9.99
CA TYR A 134 5.72 1.37 9.93
C TYR A 134 5.76 2.59 10.85
N LEU A 135 4.63 3.29 11.07
CA LEU A 135 4.53 4.34 12.08
C LEU A 135 4.71 3.78 13.51
N GLY A 136 4.08 2.63 13.82
CA GLY A 136 4.28 1.95 15.10
C GLY A 136 5.73 1.53 15.31
N LYS A 137 6.37 0.94 14.28
CA LYS A 137 7.79 0.58 14.30
C LYS A 137 8.70 1.80 14.52
N LEU A 138 8.40 2.92 13.87
CA LEU A 138 9.13 4.17 14.06
C LEU A 138 9.04 4.64 15.52
N LEU A 139 7.84 4.68 16.10
CA LEU A 139 7.63 5.12 17.48
C LEU A 139 8.30 4.19 18.50
N TYR A 140 8.24 2.87 18.27
CA TYR A 140 8.96 1.90 19.06
C TYR A 140 10.47 2.17 19.08
N LYS A 141 11.07 2.45 17.91
CA LYS A 141 12.50 2.80 17.81
C LYS A 141 12.86 4.08 18.57
N LYS A 142 11.92 5.02 18.69
CA LYS A 142 12.09 6.26 19.46
C LYS A 142 11.88 6.08 20.97
N GLY A 143 11.51 4.89 21.43
CA GLY A 143 11.17 4.59 22.83
C GLY A 143 9.77 5.04 23.24
N GLU A 144 8.94 5.47 22.28
CA GLU A 144 7.55 5.90 22.51
C GLU A 144 6.61 4.69 22.48
N PHE A 145 6.70 3.82 23.49
CA PHE A 145 5.99 2.53 23.52
C PHE A 145 4.47 2.67 23.53
N LEU A 146 3.91 3.58 24.33
CA LEU A 146 2.46 3.82 24.38
C LEU A 146 1.91 4.28 23.01
N PRO A 147 2.44 5.36 22.38
CA PRO A 147 2.05 5.72 21.01
C PRO A 147 2.29 4.62 19.97
N ALA A 148 3.34 3.80 20.15
CA ALA A 148 3.59 2.66 19.28
C ALA A 148 2.46 1.62 19.37
N ALA A 149 2.03 1.24 20.58
CA ALA A 149 0.92 0.31 20.80
C ALA A 149 -0.36 0.80 20.14
N GLU A 150 -0.72 2.07 20.36
CA GLU A 150 -1.92 2.67 19.78
C GLU A 150 -1.94 2.62 18.25
N ASN A 151 -0.78 2.79 17.61
CA ASN A 151 -0.69 2.71 16.16
C ASN A 151 -0.67 1.26 15.66
N LEU A 152 -0.03 0.35 16.38
CA LEU A 152 -0.02 -1.07 16.05
C LEU A 152 -1.42 -1.70 16.21
N GLU A 153 -2.26 -1.22 17.12
CA GLU A 153 -3.65 -1.65 17.25
C GLU A 153 -4.51 -1.27 16.02
N LYS A 154 -4.18 -0.15 15.36
CA LYS A 154 -4.86 0.31 14.14
C LYS A 154 -4.48 -0.51 12.90
N VAL A 155 -3.47 -1.39 13.00
CA VAL A 155 -3.05 -2.26 11.90
C VAL A 155 -4.15 -3.30 11.63
N SER A 156 -4.76 -3.20 10.46
CA SER A 156 -5.85 -4.11 10.08
C SER A 156 -5.35 -5.49 9.63
N LYS A 157 -6.25 -6.48 9.61
CA LYS A 157 -5.99 -7.85 9.11
C LYS A 157 -5.62 -7.93 7.63
N SER A 158 -5.67 -6.82 6.90
CA SER A 158 -5.23 -6.73 5.52
C SER A 158 -3.72 -6.55 5.37
N LEU A 159 -2.97 -6.49 6.49
CA LEU A 159 -1.51 -6.49 6.46
C LEU A 159 -0.97 -7.70 5.68
N SER A 160 0.08 -7.47 4.91
CA SER A 160 0.77 -8.52 4.16
C SER A 160 1.29 -9.63 5.07
N ARG A 161 1.13 -10.89 4.64
CA ARG A 161 1.53 -12.06 5.45
C ARG A 161 3.01 -12.07 5.80
N ASP A 162 3.86 -11.55 4.92
CA ASP A 162 5.30 -11.49 5.12
C ASP A 162 5.69 -10.56 6.29
N LEU A 163 4.82 -9.63 6.66
CA LEU A 163 5.01 -8.71 7.78
C LEU A 163 4.44 -9.25 9.10
N HIS A 164 3.67 -10.35 9.09
CA HIS A 164 3.08 -10.91 10.32
C HIS A 164 4.10 -11.29 11.38
N PRO A 165 5.24 -11.93 11.06
CA PRO A 165 6.24 -12.27 12.07
C PRO A 165 6.81 -11.04 12.78
N GLU A 166 7.14 -10.00 12.01
CA GLU A 166 7.67 -8.75 12.56
C GLU A 166 6.60 -7.98 13.35
N PHE A 167 5.35 -7.97 12.86
CA PHE A 167 4.23 -7.38 13.57
C PHE A 167 3.97 -8.05 14.93
N ALA A 168 3.96 -9.39 14.96
CA ALA A 168 3.79 -10.14 16.20
C ALA A 168 4.91 -9.83 17.20
N PHE A 169 6.15 -9.77 16.73
CA PHE A 169 7.29 -9.36 17.55
C PHE A 169 7.12 -7.95 18.12
N LEU A 170 6.70 -6.97 17.31
CA LEU A 170 6.53 -5.59 17.76
C LEU A 170 5.39 -5.42 18.77
N ILE A 171 4.26 -6.10 18.58
CA ILE A 171 3.16 -6.11 19.55
C ILE A 171 3.62 -6.64 20.91
N ASP A 172 4.34 -7.77 20.90
CA ASP A 172 4.90 -8.35 22.11
C ASP A 172 5.97 -7.44 22.75
N ALA A 173 6.84 -6.84 21.94
CA ALA A 173 7.89 -5.94 22.41
C ALA A 173 7.33 -4.68 23.08
N VAL A 174 6.31 -4.07 22.48
CA VAL A 174 5.68 -2.87 23.06
C VAL A 174 4.90 -3.20 24.33
N GLY A 175 4.24 -4.37 24.41
CA GLY A 175 3.47 -4.78 25.60
C GLY A 175 4.30 -5.12 26.83
N ARG A 176 5.62 -5.28 26.68
CA ARG A 176 6.56 -5.54 27.79
C ARG A 176 7.03 -4.27 28.53
N HIS A 177 6.77 -3.10 27.97
CA HIS A 177 7.21 -1.80 28.49
C HIS A 177 6.03 -1.00 29.04
#